data_AF-A0A9X3CC12-F1
#
_entry.id   AF-A0A9X3CC12-F1
#
_cell.length_a   1.000
_cell.length_b   1.000
_cell.length_c   1.000
_cell.angle_alpha   90.00
_cell.angle_beta   90.00
_cell.angle_gamma   90.00
#
_symmetry.space_group_name_H-M   'P 1'
#
loop_
_entity.id
_entity.type
_entity.pdbx_description
1 polymer ?
#
loop_
_entity_poly.entity_id
_entity_poly.type
_entity_poly.pdbx_seq_one_letter_code
_entity_poly.pdbx_strand_id
1 'polypeptide(L)'
;MKTKTKRPLSLIHTISAIFITITVFVAVISFTSIKSIERIGNNFEALSTQALPQALNNAKLTQSILEQAKLLSYGMQATSTSELLSIEGSVAQVIETNQELLNDSRRLVFGENALAQHQSLEEQIGRLNQSSMAILESKAALLEMQQQISDEVTGFRYGLSSIGPEMNRISSFLSVDNPVSTDAANRFIASASSMESTFLMLMMQTDLEKAELEYKEMRNRVAGINLAYDDFLEWHPDVVEFASLITPYEMVKKGFEEQGVLKQILNKLQHSELLQEKVSNAVTAANQTVTLLDEISTRAQVDITERAMVVDSVMESAKYTLVVVGLVIGCIVLTCWLGLRAWINRGLQGITHSLKALTNYDYSLTAKLQGPKELQILSSNLNTVIETTRDSISSVTRNCETLYQSAEVSHQAAEQSKSTLKTQNHSLDSMVATVTQLEASIKEIATVTNGSYSESVTASEASSRGVSVVESNNI
;
A
#
# COMPACT_ATOMS: atom_id res chain seq x y z
N MET A 1 -7.61 37.62 -47.98
CA MET A 1 -7.48 36.69 -46.83
C MET A 1 -7.18 37.54 -45.58
N LYS A 2 -8.21 37.87 -44.77
CA LYS A 2 -8.05 38.73 -43.58
C LYS A 2 -7.38 37.93 -42.46
N THR A 3 -6.16 38.31 -42.10
CA THR A 3 -5.43 37.75 -40.95
C THR A 3 -6.14 38.16 -39.66
N LYS A 4 -6.71 37.18 -38.94
CA LYS A 4 -7.24 37.38 -37.58
C LYS A 4 -6.11 37.92 -36.71
N THR A 5 -6.19 39.20 -36.33
CA THR A 5 -5.36 39.81 -35.29
C THR A 5 -5.65 39.11 -33.97
N LYS A 6 -4.84 38.10 -33.64
CA LYS A 6 -4.87 37.44 -32.32
C LYS A 6 -4.52 38.50 -31.28
N ARG A 7 -5.43 38.76 -30.34
CA ARG A 7 -5.15 39.65 -29.21
C ARG A 7 -3.91 39.12 -28.47
N PRO A 8 -2.91 39.98 -28.16
CA PRO A 8 -1.71 39.55 -27.47
C PRO A 8 -2.08 39.05 -26.07
N LEU A 9 -1.54 37.87 -25.71
CA LEU A 9 -1.71 37.29 -24.38
C LEU A 9 -1.02 38.18 -23.34
N SER A 10 -1.64 38.30 -22.17
CA SER A 10 -1.06 38.95 -20.99
C SER A 10 -0.03 38.02 -20.35
N LEU A 11 1.10 38.57 -19.93
CA LEU A 11 2.12 37.83 -19.18
C LEU A 11 1.54 37.25 -17.89
N ILE A 12 0.76 38.05 -17.17
CA ILE A 12 0.16 37.69 -15.88
C ILE A 12 -0.81 36.53 -16.06
N HIS A 13 -1.73 36.62 -17.03
CA HIS A 13 -2.67 35.52 -17.30
C HIS A 13 -1.96 34.23 -17.70
N THR A 14 -0.86 34.31 -18.45
CA THR A 14 -0.09 33.14 -18.88
C THR A 14 0.60 32.47 -17.68
N ILE A 15 1.24 33.24 -16.80
CA ILE A 15 1.86 32.73 -15.58
C ILE A 15 0.80 32.14 -14.64
N SER A 16 -0.33 32.82 -14.43
CA SER A 16 -1.43 32.31 -13.61
C SER A 16 -2.00 31.01 -14.16
N ALA A 17 -2.18 30.89 -15.48
CA ALA A 17 -2.66 29.66 -16.11
C ALA A 17 -1.69 28.48 -15.90
N ILE A 18 -0.36 28.72 -15.99
CA ILE A 18 0.66 27.71 -15.70
C ILE A 18 0.57 27.27 -14.24
N PHE A 19 0.50 28.21 -13.30
CA PHE A 19 0.37 27.90 -11.87
C PHE A 19 -0.88 27.07 -11.58
N ILE A 20 -2.04 27.47 -12.08
CA ILE A 20 -3.31 26.72 -11.91
C ILE A 20 -3.16 25.31 -12.47
N THR A 21 -2.56 25.16 -13.66
CA THR A 21 -2.36 23.84 -14.28
C THR A 21 -1.49 22.95 -13.41
N ILE A 22 -0.36 23.47 -12.91
CA ILE A 22 0.53 22.72 -11.99
C ILE A 22 -0.23 22.32 -10.72
N THR A 23 -0.98 23.25 -10.11
CA THR A 23 -1.75 22.96 -8.90
C THR A 23 -2.79 21.86 -9.13
N VAL A 24 -3.50 21.88 -10.25
CA VAL A 24 -4.46 20.83 -10.62
C VAL A 24 -3.76 19.48 -10.77
N PHE A 25 -2.63 19.44 -11.47
CA PHE A 25 -1.86 18.21 -11.64
C PHE A 25 -1.34 17.65 -10.31
N VAL A 26 -0.83 18.51 -9.42
CA VAL A 26 -0.40 18.12 -8.07
C VAL A 26 -1.58 17.56 -7.27
N ALA A 27 -2.76 18.18 -7.36
CA ALA A 27 -3.96 17.68 -6.69
C ALA A 27 -4.38 16.30 -7.21
N VAL A 28 -4.30 16.06 -8.52
CA VAL A 28 -4.59 14.74 -9.13
C VAL A 28 -3.59 13.68 -8.67
N ILE A 29 -2.29 14.00 -8.62
CA ILE A 29 -1.27 13.09 -8.08
C ILE A 29 -1.59 12.74 -6.63
N SER A 30 -1.87 13.76 -5.81
CA SER A 30 -2.17 13.58 -4.39
C SER A 30 -3.38 12.67 -4.18
N PHE A 31 -4.47 12.91 -4.92
CA PHE A 31 -5.67 12.08 -4.87
C PHE A 31 -5.41 10.62 -5.30
N THR A 32 -4.65 10.43 -6.37
CA THR A 32 -4.29 9.08 -6.86
C THR A 32 -3.40 8.35 -5.85
N SER A 33 -2.44 9.06 -5.25
CA SER A 33 -1.55 8.51 -4.22
C SER A 33 -2.34 8.04 -2.99
N ILE A 34 -3.27 8.86 -2.51
CA ILE A 34 -4.13 8.51 -1.36
C ILE A 34 -4.92 7.24 -1.64
N LYS A 35 -5.55 7.12 -2.82
CA LYS A 35 -6.29 5.90 -3.19
C LYS A 35 -5.41 4.67 -3.29
N SER A 36 -4.19 4.81 -3.81
CA SER A 36 -3.23 3.69 -3.87
C SER A 36 -2.82 3.25 -2.47
N ILE A 37 -2.53 4.20 -1.57
CA ILE A 37 -2.18 3.92 -0.17
C ILE A 37 -3.34 3.24 0.56
N GLU A 38 -4.58 3.71 0.37
CA GLU A 38 -5.77 3.10 0.96
C GLU A 38 -5.97 1.65 0.48
N ARG A 39 -5.80 1.39 -0.81
CA ARG A 39 -5.90 0.04 -1.38
C ARG A 39 -4.79 -0.88 -0.87
N ILE A 40 -3.56 -0.38 -0.73
CA ILE A 40 -2.45 -1.12 -0.12
C ILE A 40 -2.77 -1.41 1.34
N GLY A 41 -3.22 -0.41 2.09
CA GLY A 41 -3.61 -0.51 3.49
C GLY A 41 -4.66 -1.61 3.73
N ASN A 42 -5.76 -1.59 2.98
CA ASN A 42 -6.84 -2.57 3.13
C ASN A 42 -6.39 -4.01 2.83
N ASN A 43 -5.54 -4.21 1.82
CA ASN A 43 -5.03 -5.55 1.50
C ASN A 43 -3.97 -6.02 2.49
N PHE A 44 -3.12 -5.12 2.98
CA PHE A 44 -2.14 -5.42 4.01
C PHE A 44 -2.81 -5.71 5.36
N GLU A 45 -3.86 -4.96 5.71
CA GLU A 45 -4.65 -5.20 6.91
C GLU A 45 -5.30 -6.59 6.87
N ALA A 46 -5.94 -6.96 5.77
CA ALA A 46 -6.51 -8.30 5.61
C ALA A 46 -5.42 -9.40 5.68
N LEU A 47 -4.24 -9.17 5.11
CA LEU A 47 -3.12 -10.11 5.20
C LEU A 47 -2.61 -10.26 6.64
N SER A 48 -2.37 -9.14 7.32
CA SER A 48 -1.74 -9.07 8.64
C SER A 48 -2.68 -9.46 9.78
N THR A 49 -3.98 -9.20 9.66
CA THR A 49 -4.94 -9.38 10.75
C THR A 49 -5.83 -10.60 10.59
N GLN A 50 -5.97 -11.14 9.37
CA GLN A 50 -6.84 -12.28 9.08
C GLN A 50 -6.03 -13.48 8.58
N ALA A 51 -5.43 -13.38 7.40
CA ALA A 51 -4.91 -14.54 6.69
C ALA A 51 -3.68 -15.18 7.36
N LEU A 52 -2.70 -14.36 7.79
CA LEU A 52 -1.49 -14.85 8.48
C LEU A 52 -1.80 -15.47 9.85
N PRO A 53 -2.55 -14.79 10.76
CA PRO A 53 -2.95 -15.39 12.02
C PRO A 53 -3.74 -16.68 11.85
N GLN A 54 -4.65 -16.74 10.86
CA GLN A 54 -5.44 -17.95 10.58
C GLN A 54 -4.54 -19.12 10.14
N ALA A 55 -3.59 -18.89 9.23
CA ALA A 55 -2.65 -19.92 8.80
C ALA A 55 -1.77 -20.43 9.96
N LEU A 56 -1.24 -19.53 10.79
CA LEU A 56 -0.45 -19.90 11.97
C LEU A 56 -1.28 -20.71 12.98
N ASN A 57 -2.52 -20.30 13.21
CA ASN A 57 -3.42 -20.97 14.14
C ASN A 57 -3.80 -22.37 13.64
N ASN A 58 -4.06 -22.53 12.35
CA ASN A 58 -4.30 -23.84 11.73
C ASN A 58 -3.08 -24.74 11.84
N ALA A 59 -1.86 -24.23 11.62
CA ALA A 59 -0.64 -25.01 11.80
C ALA A 59 -0.47 -25.52 13.24
N LYS A 60 -0.77 -24.67 14.24
CA LYS A 60 -0.78 -25.07 15.65
C LYS A 60 -1.85 -26.13 15.94
N LEU A 61 -3.06 -25.98 15.40
CA LEU A 61 -4.12 -26.99 15.51
C LEU A 61 -3.68 -28.32 14.92
N THR A 62 -3.09 -28.32 13.72
CA THR A 62 -2.57 -29.54 13.08
C THR A 62 -1.56 -30.24 13.97
N GLN A 63 -0.59 -29.50 14.52
CA GLN A 63 0.40 -30.06 15.44
C GLN A 63 -0.25 -30.66 16.70
N SER A 64 -1.21 -29.95 17.28
CA SER A 64 -1.91 -30.36 18.50
C SER A 64 -2.77 -31.61 18.29
N ILE A 65 -3.46 -31.71 17.16
CA ILE A 65 -4.24 -32.90 16.76
C ILE A 65 -3.33 -34.12 16.53
N LEU A 66 -2.17 -33.92 15.89
CA LEU A 66 -1.18 -34.98 15.71
C LEU A 66 -0.58 -35.43 17.05
N GLU A 67 -0.32 -34.50 17.97
CA GLU A 67 0.14 -34.83 19.32
C GLU A 67 -0.92 -35.62 20.10
N GLN A 68 -2.20 -35.25 19.99
CA GLN A 68 -3.31 -36.03 20.57
C GLN A 68 -3.34 -37.47 20.05
N ALA A 69 -3.23 -37.67 18.73
CA ALA A 69 -3.19 -39.01 18.14
C ALA A 69 -1.96 -39.82 18.59
N LYS A 70 -0.81 -39.16 18.74
CA LYS A 70 0.42 -39.76 19.29
C LYS A 70 0.25 -40.17 20.75
N LEU A 71 -0.31 -39.29 21.59
CA LEU A 71 -0.59 -39.59 23.00
C LEU A 71 -1.59 -40.74 23.16
N LEU A 72 -2.60 -40.84 22.30
CA LEU A 72 -3.50 -42.01 22.27
C LEU A 72 -2.76 -43.31 21.96
N SER A 73 -1.82 -43.27 21.02
CA SER A 73 -1.00 -44.43 20.69
C SER A 73 -0.11 -44.85 21.86
N TYR A 74 0.42 -43.90 22.63
CA TYR A 74 1.14 -44.19 23.88
C TYR A 74 0.21 -44.70 24.99
N GLY A 75 -0.98 -44.12 25.12
CA GLY A 75 -1.99 -44.57 26.09
C GLY A 75 -2.37 -46.03 25.86
N MET A 76 -2.47 -46.46 24.61
CA MET A 76 -2.73 -47.85 24.27
C MET A 76 -1.61 -48.80 24.70
N GLN A 77 -0.36 -48.34 24.67
CA GLN A 77 0.82 -49.11 25.10
C GLN A 77 1.02 -49.11 26.61
N ALA A 78 0.29 -48.28 27.36
CA ALA A 78 0.44 -48.20 28.80
C ALA A 78 0.23 -49.56 29.46
N THR A 79 1.12 -49.89 30.40
CA THR A 79 1.13 -51.18 31.12
C THR A 79 0.71 -51.03 32.58
N SER A 80 0.62 -49.81 33.09
CA SER A 80 0.24 -49.50 34.46
C SER A 80 -0.76 -48.35 34.54
N THR A 81 -1.58 -48.35 35.58
CA THR A 81 -2.55 -47.28 35.84
C THR A 81 -1.87 -45.93 36.06
N SER A 82 -0.68 -45.91 36.70
CA SER A 82 0.06 -44.66 36.92
C SER A 82 0.57 -44.04 35.62
N GLU A 83 1.03 -44.86 34.67
CA GLU A 83 1.46 -44.40 33.34
C GLU A 83 0.26 -43.86 32.56
N LEU A 84 -0.87 -44.57 32.58
CA LEU A 84 -2.10 -44.16 31.91
C LEU A 84 -2.63 -42.82 32.45
N LEU A 85 -2.65 -42.62 33.77
CA LEU A 85 -3.08 -41.37 34.40
C LEU A 85 -2.23 -40.16 33.95
N SER A 86 -0.93 -40.35 33.75
CA SER A 86 -0.04 -39.30 33.22
C SER A 86 -0.38 -38.93 31.78
N ILE A 87 -0.69 -39.94 30.96
CA ILE A 87 -1.10 -39.76 29.57
C ILE A 87 -2.48 -39.09 29.49
N GLU A 88 -3.43 -39.50 30.33
CA GLU A 88 -4.74 -38.85 30.46
C GLU A 88 -4.61 -37.36 30.78
N GLY A 89 -3.75 -36.99 31.72
CA GLY A 89 -3.47 -35.57 32.03
C GLY A 89 -2.90 -34.82 30.82
N SER A 90 -1.98 -35.44 30.08
CA SER A 90 -1.40 -34.85 28.86
C SER A 90 -2.43 -34.68 27.75
N VAL A 91 -3.31 -35.67 27.55
CA VAL A 91 -4.40 -35.60 26.57
C VAL A 91 -5.41 -34.52 26.96
N ALA A 92 -5.76 -34.39 28.24
CA ALA A 92 -6.63 -33.33 28.72
C ALA A 92 -6.07 -31.93 28.42
N GLN A 93 -4.76 -31.72 28.62
CA GLN A 93 -4.09 -30.47 28.30
C GLN A 93 -4.10 -30.16 26.79
N VAL A 94 -3.89 -31.17 25.94
CA VAL A 94 -3.98 -31.02 24.48
C VAL A 94 -5.41 -30.70 24.04
N ILE A 95 -6.42 -31.32 24.66
CA ILE A 95 -7.84 -31.02 24.41
C ILE A 95 -8.16 -29.56 24.78
N GLU A 96 -7.67 -29.06 25.91
CA GLU A 96 -7.82 -27.66 26.32
C GLU A 96 -7.17 -26.72 25.30
N THR A 97 -5.92 -27.03 24.90
CA THR A 97 -5.20 -26.27 23.86
C THR A 97 -5.96 -26.24 22.53
N ASN A 98 -6.56 -27.37 22.12
CA ASN A 98 -7.38 -27.44 20.91
C ASN A 98 -8.61 -26.54 20.99
N GLN A 99 -9.26 -26.46 22.16
CA GLN A 99 -10.41 -25.59 22.36
C GLN A 99 -10.02 -24.10 22.32
N GLU A 100 -8.89 -23.73 22.91
CA GLU A 100 -8.36 -22.36 22.83
C GLU A 100 -8.08 -21.96 21.38
N LEU A 101 -7.34 -22.79 20.64
CA LEU A 101 -7.01 -22.54 19.25
C LEU A 101 -8.26 -22.53 18.34
N LEU A 102 -9.27 -23.35 18.63
CA LEU A 102 -10.57 -23.30 17.93
C LEU A 102 -11.29 -21.97 18.18
N ASN A 103 -11.34 -21.51 19.44
CA ASN A 103 -11.95 -20.24 19.79
C ASN A 103 -11.25 -19.05 19.12
N ASP A 104 -9.92 -19.09 19.02
CA ASP A 104 -9.16 -18.08 18.30
C ASP A 104 -9.40 -18.15 16.79
N SER A 105 -9.48 -19.36 16.21
CA SER A 105 -9.84 -19.56 14.80
C SER A 105 -11.21 -18.95 14.49
N ARG A 106 -12.21 -19.13 15.36
CA ARG A 106 -13.56 -18.57 15.19
C ARG A 106 -13.55 -17.05 15.03
N ARG A 107 -12.67 -16.35 15.76
CA ARG A 107 -12.55 -14.88 15.71
C ARG A 107 -11.91 -14.37 14.41
N LEU A 108 -11.16 -15.23 13.73
CA LEU A 108 -10.41 -14.91 12.51
C LEU A 108 -11.17 -15.29 11.22
N VAL A 109 -12.30 -16.00 11.35
CA VAL A 109 -13.11 -16.47 10.22
C VAL A 109 -14.09 -15.39 9.75
N PHE A 110 -13.97 -14.97 8.48
CA PHE A 110 -14.88 -14.02 7.83
C PHE A 110 -15.48 -14.62 6.55
N GLY A 111 -16.82 -14.69 6.46
CA GLY A 111 -17.58 -15.18 5.29
C GLY A 111 -18.36 -16.50 5.54
N GLU A 112 -19.51 -16.68 4.86
CA GLU A 112 -20.42 -17.84 5.08
C GLU A 112 -19.73 -19.19 4.85
N ASN A 113 -18.98 -19.34 3.76
CA ASN A 113 -18.28 -20.60 3.45
C ASN A 113 -17.20 -20.94 4.49
N ALA A 114 -16.52 -19.93 5.03
CA ALA A 114 -15.50 -20.12 6.04
C ALA A 114 -16.11 -20.48 7.41
N LEU A 115 -17.32 -19.99 7.70
CA LEU A 115 -18.08 -20.35 8.91
C LEU A 115 -18.50 -21.83 8.89
N ALA A 116 -18.99 -22.32 7.75
CA ALA A 116 -19.37 -23.73 7.61
C ALA A 116 -18.17 -24.69 7.74
N GLN A 117 -17.01 -24.33 7.17
CA GLN A 117 -15.78 -25.10 7.36
C GLN A 117 -15.33 -25.12 8.82
N HIS A 118 -15.44 -23.99 9.51
CA HIS A 118 -15.09 -23.88 10.92
C HIS A 118 -16.02 -24.72 11.80
N GLN A 119 -17.33 -24.75 11.52
CA GLN A 119 -18.27 -25.62 12.24
C GLN A 119 -17.94 -27.11 12.03
N SER A 120 -17.60 -27.52 10.80
CA SER A 120 -17.16 -28.88 10.52
C SER A 120 -15.88 -29.24 11.29
N LEU A 121 -14.93 -28.32 11.36
CA LEU A 121 -13.69 -28.49 12.13
C LEU A 121 -13.96 -28.64 13.63
N GLU A 122 -14.82 -27.79 14.20
CA GLU A 122 -15.23 -27.85 15.60
C GLU A 122 -15.91 -29.19 15.93
N GLU A 123 -16.79 -29.67 15.06
CA GLU A 123 -17.45 -30.97 15.22
C GLU A 123 -16.46 -32.13 15.16
N GLN A 124 -15.53 -32.13 14.20
CA GLN A 124 -14.53 -33.20 14.07
C GLN A 124 -13.58 -33.25 15.27
N ILE A 125 -13.09 -32.09 15.72
CA ILE A 125 -12.24 -32.01 16.91
C ILE A 125 -13.02 -32.42 18.16
N GLY A 126 -14.29 -32.00 18.29
CA GLY A 126 -15.16 -32.43 19.39
C GLY A 126 -15.34 -33.95 19.45
N ARG A 127 -15.61 -34.58 18.30
CA ARG A 127 -15.70 -36.05 18.19
C ARG A 127 -14.38 -36.73 18.53
N LEU A 128 -13.24 -36.19 18.05
CA LEU A 128 -11.92 -36.73 18.38
C LEU A 128 -11.66 -36.68 19.88
N ASN A 129 -11.94 -35.54 20.53
CA ASN A 129 -11.75 -35.36 21.97
C ASN A 129 -12.59 -36.36 22.79
N GLN A 130 -13.86 -36.54 22.43
CA GLN A 130 -14.73 -37.51 23.09
C GLN A 130 -14.22 -38.94 22.89
N SER A 131 -13.81 -39.28 21.66
CA SER A 131 -13.25 -40.60 21.36
C SER A 131 -11.95 -40.85 22.12
N SER A 132 -11.07 -39.86 22.22
CA SER A 132 -9.84 -39.92 23.00
C SER A 132 -10.08 -40.29 24.45
N MET A 133 -11.01 -39.59 25.12
CA MET A 133 -11.33 -39.87 26.52
C MET A 133 -11.93 -41.27 26.69
N ALA A 134 -12.87 -41.66 25.82
CA ALA A 134 -13.50 -42.97 25.89
C ALA A 134 -12.51 -44.13 25.64
N ILE A 135 -11.50 -43.92 24.80
CA ILE A 135 -10.40 -44.88 24.56
C ILE A 135 -9.56 -45.06 25.82
N LEU A 136 -9.15 -43.97 26.47
CA LEU A 136 -8.33 -44.04 27.68
C LEU A 136 -9.09 -44.68 28.85
N GLU A 137 -10.38 -44.35 29.01
CA GLU A 137 -11.26 -45.01 29.98
C GLU A 137 -11.39 -46.52 29.71
N SER A 138 -11.58 -46.91 28.44
CA SER A 138 -11.63 -48.32 28.04
C SER A 138 -10.30 -49.04 28.32
N LYS A 139 -9.16 -48.34 28.16
CA LYS A 139 -7.83 -48.86 28.48
C LYS A 139 -7.64 -49.03 29.99
N ALA A 140 -8.15 -48.10 30.80
CA ALA A 140 -8.13 -48.21 32.25
C ALA A 140 -8.89 -49.46 32.72
N ALA A 141 -10.10 -49.70 32.16
CA ALA A 141 -10.88 -50.89 32.45
C ALA A 141 -10.15 -52.19 32.04
N LEU A 142 -9.42 -52.20 30.93
CA LEU A 142 -8.59 -53.35 30.52
C LEU A 142 -7.44 -53.62 31.48
N LEU A 143 -6.80 -52.59 32.05
CA LEU A 143 -5.77 -52.75 33.06
C LEU A 143 -6.35 -53.32 34.36
N GLU A 144 -7.55 -52.90 34.74
CA GLU A 144 -8.27 -53.46 35.89
C GLU A 144 -8.63 -54.94 35.67
N MET A 145 -9.18 -55.30 34.51
CA MET A 145 -9.43 -56.69 34.14
C MET A 145 -8.15 -57.53 34.17
N GLN A 146 -7.02 -56.98 33.70
CA GLN A 146 -5.73 -57.67 33.75
C GLN A 146 -5.28 -57.95 35.19
N GLN A 147 -5.52 -57.02 36.12
CA GLN A 147 -5.20 -57.23 37.54
C GLN A 147 -6.07 -58.33 38.15
N GLN A 148 -7.39 -58.28 37.91
CA GLN A 148 -8.34 -59.30 38.40
C GLN A 148 -7.97 -60.71 37.88
N ILE A 149 -7.66 -60.83 36.59
CA ILE A 149 -7.19 -62.08 35.99
C ILE A 149 -5.90 -62.55 36.67
N SER A 150 -4.93 -61.65 36.90
CA SER A 150 -3.67 -62.02 37.56
C SER A 150 -3.88 -62.58 38.97
N ASP A 151 -4.84 -62.04 39.71
CA ASP A 151 -5.16 -62.48 41.07
C ASP A 151 -5.83 -63.87 41.06
N GLU A 152 -6.68 -64.17 40.09
CA GLU A 152 -7.39 -65.45 39.98
C GLU A 152 -6.59 -66.57 39.30
N VAL A 153 -5.74 -66.24 38.32
CA VAL A 153 -4.94 -67.20 37.54
C VAL A 153 -4.10 -68.10 38.45
N THR A 154 -3.54 -67.54 39.52
CA THR A 154 -2.69 -68.29 40.44
C THR A 154 -3.46 -69.43 41.11
N GLY A 155 -4.66 -69.15 41.62
CA GLY A 155 -5.51 -70.15 42.27
C GLY A 155 -6.02 -71.21 41.30
N PHE A 156 -6.47 -70.79 40.11
CA PHE A 156 -6.94 -71.71 39.09
C PHE A 156 -5.82 -72.63 38.57
N ARG A 157 -4.63 -72.08 38.31
CA ARG A 157 -3.46 -72.85 37.89
C ARG A 157 -3.02 -73.84 38.97
N TYR A 158 -2.99 -73.42 40.23
CA TYR A 158 -2.73 -74.33 41.35
C TYR A 158 -3.73 -75.49 41.34
N GLY A 159 -5.02 -75.20 41.19
CA GLY A 159 -6.07 -76.20 41.03
C GLY A 159 -5.74 -77.22 39.94
N LEU A 160 -5.50 -76.76 38.71
CA LEU A 160 -5.18 -77.61 37.56
C LEU A 160 -3.95 -78.50 37.77
N SER A 161 -2.85 -77.92 38.28
CA SER A 161 -1.60 -78.65 38.50
C SER A 161 -1.70 -79.70 39.62
N SER A 162 -2.66 -79.56 40.54
CA SER A 162 -2.76 -80.40 41.74
C SER A 162 -3.79 -81.53 41.60
N ILE A 163 -4.91 -81.32 40.89
CA ILE A 163 -6.01 -82.30 40.83
C ILE A 163 -5.58 -83.67 40.27
N GLY A 164 -4.77 -83.70 39.21
CA GLY A 164 -4.31 -84.93 38.59
C GLY A 164 -3.39 -85.75 39.51
N PRO A 165 -2.30 -85.17 40.04
CA PRO A 165 -1.43 -85.85 41.00
C PRO A 165 -2.15 -86.33 42.27
N GLU A 166 -3.08 -85.54 42.82
CA GLU A 166 -3.84 -85.96 44.00
C GLU A 166 -4.82 -87.09 43.71
N MET A 167 -5.50 -87.08 42.56
CA MET A 167 -6.33 -88.21 42.14
C MET A 167 -5.48 -89.49 41.99
N ASN A 168 -4.31 -89.39 41.36
CA ASN A 168 -3.39 -90.53 41.23
C ASN A 168 -2.95 -91.09 42.59
N ARG A 169 -2.66 -90.21 43.55
CA ARG A 169 -2.30 -90.60 44.91
C ARG A 169 -3.48 -91.32 45.59
N ILE A 170 -4.68 -90.77 45.50
CA ILE A 170 -5.89 -91.31 46.16
C ILE A 170 -6.32 -92.65 45.54
N SER A 171 -6.36 -92.74 44.22
CA SER A 171 -6.73 -93.97 43.52
C SER A 171 -5.74 -95.11 43.78
N SER A 172 -4.47 -94.80 44.04
CA SER A 172 -3.45 -95.83 44.32
C SER A 172 -3.75 -96.71 45.56
N PHE A 173 -4.56 -96.22 46.50
CA PHE A 173 -4.96 -96.99 47.68
C PHE A 173 -6.47 -97.25 47.77
N LEU A 174 -7.33 -96.46 47.10
CA LEU A 174 -8.78 -96.74 47.05
C LEU A 174 -9.15 -97.74 45.96
N SER A 175 -8.42 -97.79 44.85
CA SER A 175 -8.82 -98.54 43.64
C SER A 175 -8.08 -99.88 43.44
N VAL A 176 -7.28 -100.34 44.42
CA VAL A 176 -6.30 -101.45 44.31
C VAL A 176 -6.86 -102.73 43.65
N ASP A 177 -8.14 -103.05 43.86
CA ASP A 177 -8.81 -104.23 43.30
C ASP A 177 -10.09 -103.91 42.50
N ASN A 178 -10.25 -102.66 42.05
CA ASN A 178 -11.44 -102.23 41.29
C ASN A 178 -11.03 -101.64 39.92
N PRO A 179 -11.10 -102.44 38.83
CA PRO A 179 -10.76 -101.98 37.49
C PRO A 179 -11.61 -100.80 37.00
N VAL A 180 -12.88 -100.72 37.42
CA VAL A 180 -13.81 -99.65 37.01
C VAL A 180 -13.42 -98.33 37.70
N SER A 181 -13.14 -98.38 39.01
CA SER A 181 -12.62 -97.23 39.77
C SER A 181 -11.25 -96.77 39.24
N THR A 182 -10.38 -97.71 38.89
CA THR A 182 -9.07 -97.40 38.30
C THR A 182 -9.21 -96.71 36.93
N ASP A 183 -10.15 -97.16 36.09
CA ASP A 183 -10.45 -96.50 34.80
C ASP A 183 -10.96 -95.07 35.01
N ALA A 184 -11.91 -94.87 35.93
CA ALA A 184 -12.42 -93.54 36.28
C ALA A 184 -11.30 -92.59 36.73
N ALA A 185 -10.42 -93.04 37.65
CA ALA A 185 -9.27 -92.26 38.09
C ALA A 185 -8.30 -91.94 36.92
N ASN A 186 -8.00 -92.91 36.05
CA ASN A 186 -7.12 -92.69 34.90
C ASN A 186 -7.69 -91.66 33.92
N ARG A 187 -9.00 -91.71 33.65
CA ARG A 187 -9.70 -90.74 32.79
C ARG A 187 -9.67 -89.33 33.39
N PHE A 188 -9.84 -89.22 34.71
CA PHE A 188 -9.71 -87.96 35.44
C PHE A 188 -8.28 -87.39 35.30
N ILE A 189 -7.26 -88.19 35.61
CA ILE A 189 -5.84 -87.78 35.59
C ILE A 189 -5.42 -87.33 34.19
N ALA A 190 -5.77 -88.10 33.15
CA ALA A 190 -5.43 -87.77 31.76
C ALA A 190 -6.09 -86.46 31.32
N SER A 191 -7.35 -86.24 31.70
CA SER A 191 -8.08 -85.02 31.37
C SER A 191 -7.51 -83.80 32.11
N ALA A 192 -7.14 -83.96 33.38
CA ALA A 192 -6.50 -82.92 34.19
C ALA A 192 -5.14 -82.48 33.61
N SER A 193 -4.25 -83.44 33.30
CA SER A 193 -2.92 -83.14 32.77
C SER A 193 -2.99 -82.40 31.43
N SER A 194 -3.87 -82.81 30.53
CA SER A 194 -4.01 -82.11 29.25
C SER A 194 -4.63 -80.72 29.40
N MET A 195 -5.49 -80.51 30.39
CA MET A 195 -6.14 -79.21 30.62
C MET A 195 -5.15 -78.13 31.03
N GLU A 196 -4.09 -78.48 31.78
CA GLU A 196 -3.03 -77.53 32.14
C GLU A 196 -2.34 -76.96 30.89
N SER A 197 -2.01 -77.82 29.92
CA SER A 197 -1.41 -77.38 28.65
C SER A 197 -2.36 -76.49 27.85
N THR A 198 -3.63 -76.86 27.74
CA THR A 198 -4.65 -76.05 27.04
C THR A 198 -4.83 -74.67 27.72
N PHE A 199 -4.80 -74.62 29.05
CA PHE A 199 -4.86 -73.36 29.79
C PHE A 199 -3.67 -72.43 29.51
N LEU A 200 -2.45 -72.97 29.47
CA LEU A 200 -1.27 -72.18 29.10
C LEU A 200 -1.37 -71.64 27.67
N MET A 201 -1.88 -72.45 26.73
CA MET A 201 -2.13 -72.00 25.36
C MET A 201 -3.15 -70.86 25.32
N LEU A 202 -4.28 -71.00 26.05
CA LEU A 202 -5.29 -69.95 26.18
C LEU A 202 -4.70 -68.62 26.70
N MET A 203 -3.87 -68.66 27.73
CA MET A 203 -3.25 -67.45 28.29
C MET A 203 -2.28 -66.74 27.33
N MET A 204 -1.72 -67.47 26.36
CA MET A 204 -0.83 -66.90 25.35
C MET A 204 -1.57 -66.35 24.12
N GLN A 205 -2.88 -66.61 23.98
CA GLN A 205 -3.63 -66.13 22.83
C GLN A 205 -3.81 -64.61 22.85
N THR A 206 -3.67 -64.00 21.68
CA THR A 206 -3.97 -62.59 21.43
C THR A 206 -5.19 -62.40 20.54
N ASP A 207 -5.77 -63.51 20.07
CA ASP A 207 -6.83 -63.58 19.07
C ASP A 207 -8.05 -64.23 19.73
N LEU A 208 -9.21 -63.56 19.67
CA LEU A 208 -10.40 -64.02 20.37
C LEU A 208 -10.92 -65.35 19.82
N GLU A 209 -10.95 -65.53 18.50
CA GLU A 209 -11.46 -66.77 17.88
C GLU A 209 -10.63 -67.98 18.31
N LYS A 210 -9.29 -67.86 18.32
CA LYS A 210 -8.41 -68.93 18.80
C LYS A 210 -8.59 -69.18 20.29
N ALA A 211 -8.73 -68.13 21.09
CA ALA A 211 -8.98 -68.26 22.53
C ALA A 211 -10.31 -68.98 22.81
N GLU A 212 -11.36 -68.71 22.03
CA GLU A 212 -12.63 -69.41 22.14
C GLU A 212 -12.52 -70.91 21.81
N LEU A 213 -11.69 -71.28 20.83
CA LEU A 213 -11.40 -72.68 20.52
C LEU A 213 -10.72 -73.39 21.70
N GLU A 214 -9.69 -72.78 22.28
CA GLU A 214 -8.99 -73.31 23.47
C GLU A 214 -9.95 -73.43 24.66
N TYR A 215 -10.79 -72.42 24.89
CA TYR A 215 -11.82 -72.45 25.93
C TYR A 215 -12.83 -73.58 25.73
N LYS A 216 -13.29 -73.80 24.49
CA LYS A 216 -14.20 -74.89 24.15
C LYS A 216 -13.55 -76.26 24.41
N GLU A 217 -12.27 -76.40 24.09
CA GLU A 217 -11.50 -77.60 24.40
C GLU A 217 -11.40 -77.82 25.92
N MET A 218 -11.08 -76.77 26.69
CA MET A 218 -11.07 -76.83 28.15
C MET A 218 -12.44 -77.22 28.72
N ARG A 219 -13.54 -76.70 28.15
CA ARG A 219 -14.91 -77.05 28.57
C ARG A 219 -15.23 -78.53 28.32
N ASN A 220 -14.79 -79.08 27.20
CA ASN A 220 -14.94 -80.51 26.92
C ASN A 220 -14.14 -81.35 27.93
N ARG A 221 -12.92 -80.92 28.27
CA ARG A 221 -12.05 -81.60 29.23
C ARG A 221 -12.63 -81.56 30.64
N VAL A 222 -13.20 -80.44 31.09
CA VAL A 222 -13.78 -80.34 32.45
C VAL A 222 -15.05 -81.17 32.59
N ALA A 223 -15.84 -81.30 31.52
CA ALA A 223 -16.96 -82.24 31.51
C ALA A 223 -16.47 -83.69 31.66
N GLY A 224 -15.36 -84.05 31.01
CA GLY A 224 -14.69 -85.35 31.19
C GLY A 224 -14.17 -85.58 32.61
N ILE A 225 -13.55 -84.56 33.21
CA ILE A 225 -13.11 -84.59 34.62
C ILE A 225 -14.30 -84.79 35.56
N ASN A 226 -15.39 -84.03 35.38
CA ASN A 226 -16.57 -84.12 36.23
C ASN A 226 -17.21 -85.51 36.14
N LEU A 227 -17.40 -86.05 34.93
CA LEU A 227 -17.98 -87.37 34.76
C LEU A 227 -17.07 -88.47 35.35
N ALA A 228 -15.76 -88.38 35.14
CA ALA A 228 -14.81 -89.33 35.73
C ALA A 228 -14.75 -89.23 37.27
N TYR A 229 -14.93 -88.03 37.82
CA TYR A 229 -15.03 -87.82 39.25
C TYR A 229 -16.33 -88.40 39.83
N ASP A 230 -17.47 -88.18 39.16
CA ASP A 230 -18.76 -88.74 39.56
C ASP A 230 -18.74 -90.27 39.52
N ASP A 231 -18.17 -90.87 38.46
CA ASP A 231 -17.95 -92.31 38.34
C ASP A 231 -17.09 -92.84 39.50
N PHE A 232 -16.02 -92.11 39.87
CA PHE A 232 -15.13 -92.48 40.98
C PHE A 232 -15.82 -92.36 42.34
N LEU A 233 -16.62 -91.30 42.54
CA LEU A 233 -17.38 -91.01 43.76
C LEU A 233 -18.43 -92.08 44.05
N GLU A 234 -19.05 -92.68 43.02
CA GLU A 234 -20.01 -93.77 43.19
C GLU A 234 -19.38 -95.00 43.87
N TRP A 235 -18.12 -95.31 43.54
CA TRP A 235 -17.36 -96.40 44.15
C TRP A 235 -16.70 -96.01 45.48
N HIS A 236 -16.33 -94.74 45.63
CA HIS A 236 -15.60 -94.21 46.79
C HIS A 236 -16.24 -92.94 47.35
N PRO A 237 -17.37 -93.04 48.09
CA PRO A 237 -18.03 -91.87 48.66
C PRO A 237 -17.16 -91.08 49.65
N ASP A 238 -16.16 -91.73 50.25
CA ASP A 238 -15.17 -91.16 51.15
C ASP A 238 -14.16 -90.23 50.45
N VAL A 239 -14.12 -90.22 49.11
CA VAL A 239 -13.26 -89.31 48.33
C VAL A 239 -13.50 -87.82 48.69
N VAL A 240 -14.71 -87.49 49.15
CA VAL A 240 -15.08 -86.13 49.59
C VAL A 240 -14.36 -85.68 50.87
N GLU A 241 -13.83 -86.61 51.66
CA GLU A 241 -13.08 -86.29 52.88
C GLU A 241 -11.64 -85.85 52.56
N PHE A 242 -11.15 -86.13 51.34
CA PHE A 242 -9.81 -85.74 50.91
C PHE A 242 -9.80 -84.28 50.46
N ALA A 243 -9.68 -83.37 51.42
CA ALA A 243 -9.56 -81.94 51.17
C ALA A 243 -8.44 -81.58 50.16
N SER A 244 -7.38 -82.40 50.07
CA SER A 244 -6.29 -82.22 49.11
C SER A 244 -6.72 -82.39 47.65
N LEU A 245 -7.79 -83.14 47.37
CA LEU A 245 -8.39 -83.27 46.03
C LEU A 245 -9.57 -82.32 45.85
N ILE A 246 -10.44 -82.21 46.85
CA ILE A 246 -11.67 -81.40 46.75
C ILE A 246 -11.35 -79.92 46.58
N THR A 247 -10.38 -79.39 47.34
CA THR A 247 -10.05 -77.96 47.28
C THR A 247 -9.53 -77.55 45.88
N PRO A 248 -8.53 -78.23 45.30
CA PRO A 248 -8.13 -77.98 43.91
C PRO A 248 -9.24 -78.22 42.88
N TYR A 249 -10.10 -79.23 43.08
CA TYR A 249 -11.20 -79.54 42.17
C TYR A 249 -12.25 -78.41 42.14
N GLU A 250 -12.61 -77.85 43.30
CA GLU A 250 -13.49 -76.69 43.39
C GLU A 250 -12.87 -75.44 42.78
N MET A 251 -11.56 -75.21 42.98
CA MET A 251 -10.84 -74.10 42.33
C MET A 251 -10.93 -74.18 40.81
N VAL A 252 -10.77 -75.38 40.24
CA VAL A 252 -10.93 -75.60 38.81
C VAL A 252 -12.37 -75.33 38.38
N LYS A 253 -13.37 -75.88 39.08
CA LYS A 253 -14.79 -75.62 38.75
C LYS A 253 -15.14 -74.14 38.76
N LYS A 254 -14.69 -73.40 39.77
CA LYS A 254 -14.90 -71.95 39.90
C LYS A 254 -14.36 -71.18 38.69
N GLY A 255 -13.23 -71.60 38.13
CA GLY A 255 -12.65 -70.95 36.93
C GLY A 255 -13.50 -71.06 35.66
N PHE A 256 -14.44 -72.02 35.60
CA PHE A 256 -15.38 -72.19 34.49
C PHE A 256 -16.73 -71.48 34.69
N GLU A 257 -16.97 -70.88 35.86
CA GLU A 257 -18.19 -70.09 36.10
C GLU A 257 -18.23 -68.83 35.21
N GLU A 258 -19.39 -68.19 35.10
CA GLU A 258 -19.58 -66.99 34.27
C GLU A 258 -18.66 -65.82 34.68
N GLN A 259 -18.29 -65.74 35.96
CA GLN A 259 -17.32 -64.77 36.49
C GLN A 259 -15.93 -65.38 36.71
N GLY A 260 -15.71 -66.63 36.28
CA GLY A 260 -14.43 -67.31 36.45
C GLY A 260 -13.35 -66.78 35.51
N VAL A 261 -12.09 -66.99 35.91
CA VAL A 261 -10.89 -66.55 35.20
C VAL A 261 -10.89 -66.84 33.70
N LEU A 262 -11.44 -67.97 33.24
CA LEU A 262 -11.46 -68.32 31.82
C LEU A 262 -12.35 -67.37 31.02
N LYS A 263 -13.53 -67.03 31.57
CA LYS A 263 -14.44 -66.08 30.93
C LYS A 263 -13.90 -64.66 31.00
N GLN A 264 -13.23 -64.30 32.10
CA GLN A 264 -12.53 -63.02 32.21
C GLN A 264 -11.43 -62.85 31.15
N ILE A 265 -10.63 -63.90 30.88
CA ILE A 265 -9.61 -63.88 29.81
C ILE A 265 -10.24 -63.61 28.44
N LEU A 266 -11.34 -64.30 28.10
CA LEU A 266 -12.07 -64.08 26.84
C LEU A 266 -12.65 -62.67 26.75
N ASN A 267 -13.30 -62.19 27.82
CA ASN A 267 -13.86 -60.85 27.87
C ASN A 267 -12.78 -59.79 27.68
N LYS A 268 -11.61 -59.95 28.31
CA LYS A 268 -10.46 -59.06 28.12
C LYS A 268 -10.01 -59.02 26.65
N LEU A 269 -9.91 -60.17 25.98
CA LEU A 269 -9.55 -60.23 24.55
C LEU A 269 -10.58 -59.51 23.67
N GLN A 270 -11.87 -59.75 23.91
CA GLN A 270 -12.96 -59.06 23.22
C GLN A 270 -12.90 -57.54 23.40
N HIS A 271 -12.70 -57.07 24.64
CA HIS A 271 -12.54 -55.64 24.92
C HIS A 271 -11.28 -55.05 24.27
N SER A 272 -10.20 -55.84 24.17
CA SER A 272 -8.97 -55.43 23.50
C SER A 272 -9.17 -55.25 21.99
N GLU A 273 -9.90 -56.14 21.32
CA GLU A 273 -10.23 -56.02 19.89
C GLU A 273 -11.10 -54.78 19.61
N LEU A 274 -12.16 -54.59 20.41
CA LEU A 274 -13.03 -53.41 20.29
C LEU A 274 -12.25 -52.10 20.53
N LEU A 275 -11.32 -52.10 21.50
CA LEU A 275 -10.48 -50.94 21.75
C LEU A 275 -9.56 -50.64 20.56
N GLN A 276 -8.97 -51.66 19.95
CA GLN A 276 -8.12 -51.50 18.77
C GLN A 276 -8.89 -50.87 17.60
N GLU A 277 -10.14 -51.27 17.39
CA GLU A 277 -11.03 -50.67 16.39
C GLU A 277 -11.30 -49.19 16.71
N LYS A 278 -11.67 -48.87 17.96
CA LYS A 278 -11.90 -47.48 18.40
C LYS A 278 -10.68 -46.59 18.18
N VAL A 279 -9.48 -47.08 18.52
CA VAL A 279 -8.22 -46.37 18.29
C VAL A 279 -7.98 -46.13 16.81
N SER A 280 -8.19 -47.15 15.96
CA SER A 280 -8.04 -47.00 14.51
C SER A 280 -9.00 -45.95 13.94
N ASN A 281 -10.25 -45.92 14.43
CA ASN A 281 -11.24 -44.91 14.06
C ASN A 281 -10.84 -43.50 14.54
N ALA A 282 -10.31 -43.37 15.76
CA ALA A 282 -9.83 -42.09 16.29
C ALA A 282 -8.63 -41.54 15.51
N VAL A 283 -7.65 -42.38 15.17
CA VAL A 283 -6.49 -41.99 14.34
C VAL A 283 -6.95 -41.56 12.94
N THR A 284 -7.94 -42.26 12.38
CA THR A 284 -8.53 -41.89 11.09
C THR A 284 -9.24 -40.54 11.17
N ALA A 285 -10.01 -40.29 12.23
CA ALA A 285 -10.65 -39.00 12.48
C ALA A 285 -9.63 -37.86 12.67
N ALA A 286 -8.52 -38.13 13.36
CA ALA A 286 -7.42 -37.17 13.51
C ALA A 286 -6.79 -36.82 12.15
N ASN A 287 -6.52 -37.83 11.30
CA ASN A 287 -5.99 -37.60 9.95
C ASN A 287 -6.97 -36.80 9.08
N GLN A 288 -8.27 -37.10 9.13
CA GLN A 288 -9.31 -36.34 8.41
C GLN A 288 -9.37 -34.88 8.88
N THR A 289 -9.24 -34.66 10.19
CA THR A 289 -9.17 -33.31 10.77
C THR A 289 -7.94 -32.55 10.27
N VAL A 290 -6.78 -33.22 10.21
CA VAL A 290 -5.54 -32.65 9.66
C VAL A 290 -5.69 -32.33 8.18
N THR A 291 -6.32 -33.20 7.38
CA THR A 291 -6.60 -32.91 5.96
C THR A 291 -7.51 -31.69 5.81
N LEU A 292 -8.55 -31.56 6.62
CA LEU A 292 -9.41 -30.37 6.61
C LEU A 292 -8.63 -29.10 6.98
N LEU A 293 -7.77 -29.16 8.00
CA LEU A 293 -6.90 -28.05 8.38
C LEU A 293 -5.90 -27.69 7.28
N ASP A 294 -5.36 -28.66 6.56
CA ASP A 294 -4.46 -28.46 5.42
C ASP A 294 -5.17 -27.81 4.24
N GLU A 295 -6.41 -28.20 3.95
CA GLU A 295 -7.25 -27.52 2.96
C GLU A 295 -7.52 -26.06 3.33
N ILE A 296 -7.85 -25.78 4.60
CA ILE A 296 -8.04 -24.40 5.07
C ILE A 296 -6.73 -23.62 5.00
N SER A 297 -5.61 -24.22 5.38
CA SER A 297 -4.27 -23.62 5.32
C SER A 297 -3.85 -23.31 3.87
N THR A 298 -4.10 -24.23 2.93
CA THR A 298 -3.81 -24.03 1.51
C THR A 298 -4.63 -22.89 0.93
N ARG A 299 -5.92 -22.79 1.28
CA ARG A 299 -6.77 -21.65 0.87
C ARG A 299 -6.24 -20.33 1.45
N ALA A 300 -5.88 -20.31 2.73
CA ALA A 300 -5.28 -19.12 3.34
C ALA A 300 -3.96 -18.73 2.64
N GLN A 301 -3.14 -19.70 2.23
CA GLN A 301 -1.90 -19.45 1.49
C GLN A 301 -2.16 -18.87 0.09
N VAL A 302 -3.18 -19.36 -0.62
CA VAL A 302 -3.62 -18.80 -1.90
C VAL A 302 -4.09 -17.37 -1.72
N ASP A 303 -4.95 -17.09 -0.73
CA ASP A 303 -5.44 -15.75 -0.43
C ASP A 303 -4.30 -14.79 -0.03
N ILE A 304 -3.33 -15.26 0.77
CA ILE A 304 -2.11 -14.53 1.11
C ILE A 304 -1.34 -14.13 -0.15
N THR A 305 -1.13 -15.10 -1.04
CA THR A 305 -0.35 -14.89 -2.27
C THR A 305 -1.07 -13.95 -3.23
N GLU A 306 -2.38 -14.11 -3.40
CA GLU A 306 -3.20 -13.23 -4.23
C GLU A 306 -3.18 -11.80 -3.71
N ARG A 307 -3.42 -11.60 -2.41
CA ARG A 307 -3.38 -10.25 -1.80
C ARG A 307 -1.98 -9.64 -1.86
N ALA A 308 -0.92 -10.42 -1.68
CA ALA A 308 0.45 -9.95 -1.83
C ALA A 308 0.74 -9.49 -3.26
N MET A 309 0.31 -10.25 -4.29
CA MET A 309 0.41 -9.85 -5.70
C MET A 309 -0.41 -8.57 -5.99
N VAL A 310 -1.59 -8.42 -5.39
CA VAL A 310 -2.38 -7.19 -5.52
C VAL A 310 -1.64 -6.00 -4.90
N VAL A 311 -1.04 -6.15 -3.72
CA VAL A 311 -0.24 -5.09 -3.09
C VAL A 311 0.95 -4.71 -3.98
N ASP A 312 1.69 -5.69 -4.50
CA ASP A 312 2.87 -5.45 -5.32
C ASP A 312 2.51 -4.76 -6.64
N SER A 313 1.47 -5.25 -7.33
CA SER A 313 0.97 -4.64 -8.57
C SER A 313 0.42 -3.22 -8.36
N VAL A 314 -0.28 -2.96 -7.25
CA VAL A 314 -0.73 -1.60 -6.90
C VAL A 314 0.46 -0.69 -6.59
N MET A 315 1.48 -1.19 -5.90
CA MET A 315 2.70 -0.44 -5.59
C MET A 315 3.49 -0.10 -6.87
N GLU A 316 3.66 -1.07 -7.77
CA GLU A 316 4.34 -0.86 -9.04
C GLU A 316 3.57 0.11 -9.95
N SER A 317 2.25 -0.08 -10.08
CA SER A 317 1.38 0.84 -10.83
C SER A 317 1.39 2.25 -10.24
N ALA A 318 1.37 2.39 -8.91
CA ALA A 318 1.45 3.68 -8.24
C ALA A 318 2.80 4.36 -8.50
N LYS A 319 3.91 3.63 -8.39
CA LYS A 319 5.25 4.14 -8.71
C LYS A 319 5.34 4.59 -10.15
N TYR A 320 4.89 3.77 -11.10
CA TYR A 320 4.91 4.11 -12.52
C TYR A 320 4.09 5.37 -12.82
N THR A 321 2.87 5.44 -12.28
CA THR A 321 1.99 6.61 -12.44
C THR A 321 2.64 7.88 -11.88
N LEU A 322 3.25 7.79 -10.69
CA LEU A 322 3.87 8.94 -10.04
C LEU A 322 5.10 9.44 -10.81
N VAL A 323 5.93 8.53 -11.35
CA VAL A 323 7.08 8.87 -12.21
C VAL A 323 6.61 9.51 -13.52
N VAL A 324 5.64 8.91 -14.22
CA VAL A 324 5.15 9.44 -15.50
C VAL A 324 4.52 10.81 -15.34
N VAL A 325 3.62 11.01 -14.38
CA VAL A 325 2.97 12.31 -14.16
C VAL A 325 4.00 13.35 -13.68
N GLY A 326 4.94 12.96 -12.81
CA GLY A 326 6.05 13.83 -12.41
C GLY A 326 6.90 14.31 -13.59
N LEU A 327 7.22 13.40 -14.53
CA LEU A 327 7.98 13.71 -15.74
C LEU A 327 7.18 14.64 -16.67
N VAL A 328 5.89 14.37 -16.87
CA VAL A 328 4.98 15.23 -17.66
C VAL A 328 4.93 16.65 -17.10
N ILE A 329 4.75 16.81 -15.79
CA ILE A 329 4.75 18.13 -15.14
C ILE A 329 6.11 18.80 -15.33
N GLY A 330 7.21 18.08 -15.13
CA GLY A 330 8.57 18.60 -15.35
C GLY A 330 8.78 19.10 -16.77
N CYS A 331 8.34 18.35 -17.78
CA CYS A 331 8.38 18.76 -19.18
C CYS A 331 7.50 19.98 -19.46
N ILE A 332 6.28 20.05 -18.91
CA ILE A 332 5.40 21.22 -19.05
C ILE A 332 6.06 22.46 -18.45
N VAL A 333 6.60 22.36 -17.23
CA VAL A 333 7.29 23.48 -16.57
C VAL A 333 8.51 23.93 -17.37
N LEU A 334 9.34 23.01 -17.85
CA LEU A 334 10.52 23.32 -18.66
C LEU A 334 10.15 23.99 -19.99
N THR A 335 9.16 23.46 -20.70
CA THR A 335 8.72 24.02 -22.00
C THR A 335 8.05 25.38 -21.82
N CYS A 336 7.20 25.54 -20.82
CA CYS A 336 6.61 26.83 -20.46
C CYS A 336 7.67 27.84 -20.05
N TRP A 337 8.65 27.46 -19.23
CA TRP A 337 9.75 28.32 -18.81
C TRP A 337 10.58 28.82 -20.00
N LEU A 338 11.02 27.90 -20.87
CA LEU A 338 11.80 28.25 -22.06
C LEU A 338 11.01 29.14 -23.01
N GLY A 339 9.73 28.82 -23.23
CA GLY A 339 8.81 29.62 -24.05
C GLY A 339 8.61 31.03 -23.49
N LEU A 340 8.32 31.16 -22.19
CA LEU A 340 8.12 32.44 -21.52
C LEU A 340 9.40 33.29 -21.54
N ARG A 341 10.55 32.66 -21.25
CA ARG A 341 11.88 33.32 -21.30
C ARG A 341 12.16 33.89 -22.69
N ALA A 342 12.00 33.08 -23.74
CA ALA A 342 12.22 33.52 -25.11
C ALA A 342 11.23 34.63 -25.53
N TRP A 343 9.96 34.50 -25.12
CA TRP A 343 8.90 35.45 -25.45
C TRP A 343 9.10 36.82 -24.79
N ILE A 344 9.45 36.86 -23.50
CA ILE A 344 9.78 38.09 -22.78
C ILE A 344 11.06 38.71 -23.34
N ASN A 345 12.13 37.92 -23.47
CA ASN A 345 13.43 38.44 -23.93
C ASN A 345 13.35 39.09 -25.31
N ARG A 346 12.57 38.51 -26.24
CA ARG A 346 12.35 39.12 -27.57
C ARG A 346 11.67 40.48 -27.48
N GLY A 347 10.62 40.62 -26.66
CA GLY A 347 9.96 41.90 -26.45
C GLY A 347 10.88 42.94 -25.81
N LEU A 348 11.62 42.52 -24.79
CA LEU A 348 12.55 43.38 -24.05
C LEU A 348 13.70 43.87 -24.94
N GLN A 349 14.33 42.99 -25.72
CA GLN A 349 15.39 43.36 -26.66
C GLN A 349 14.93 44.41 -27.68
N GLY A 350 13.69 44.29 -28.19
CA GLY A 350 13.12 45.29 -29.10
C GLY A 350 13.01 46.67 -28.47
N ILE A 351 12.52 46.75 -27.24
CA ILE A 351 12.41 48.00 -26.49
C ILE A 351 13.79 48.56 -26.16
N THR A 352 14.71 47.74 -25.64
CA THR A 352 16.08 48.16 -25.29
C THR A 352 16.85 48.67 -26.50
N HIS A 353 16.68 48.03 -27.68
CA HIS A 353 17.32 48.48 -28.91
C HIS A 353 16.84 49.87 -29.33
N SER A 354 15.52 50.10 -29.33
CA SER A 354 14.96 51.42 -29.63
C SER A 354 15.39 52.46 -28.60
N LEU A 355 15.36 52.13 -27.30
CA LEU A 355 15.78 53.04 -26.23
C LEU A 355 17.25 53.46 -26.38
N LYS A 356 18.13 52.52 -26.77
CA LYS A 356 19.54 52.80 -27.08
C LYS A 356 19.72 53.71 -28.31
N ALA A 357 18.82 53.62 -29.29
CA ALA A 357 18.81 54.52 -30.43
C ALA A 357 18.41 55.95 -30.04
N LEU A 358 17.39 56.11 -29.18
CA LEU A 358 17.02 57.43 -28.64
C LEU A 358 18.18 58.08 -27.88
N THR A 359 18.92 57.31 -27.06
CA THR A 359 20.10 57.84 -26.35
C THR A 359 21.21 58.31 -27.27
N ASN A 360 21.24 57.82 -28.53
CA ASN A 360 22.18 58.25 -29.57
C ASN A 360 21.59 59.32 -30.51
N TYR A 361 20.50 59.98 -30.11
CA TYR A 361 19.80 61.02 -30.88
C TYR A 361 19.20 60.54 -32.22
N ASP A 362 19.02 59.22 -32.38
CA ASP A 362 18.37 58.65 -33.55
C ASP A 362 16.88 58.39 -33.29
N TYR A 363 16.04 59.31 -33.78
CA TYR A 363 14.58 59.26 -33.68
C TYR A 363 13.92 58.68 -34.95
N SER A 364 14.67 58.00 -35.81
CA SER A 364 14.14 57.38 -37.04
C SER A 364 13.56 55.99 -36.81
N LEU A 365 13.99 55.30 -35.75
CA LEU A 365 13.61 53.94 -35.43
C LEU A 365 12.33 53.88 -34.58
N THR A 366 11.46 52.92 -34.85
CA THR A 366 10.27 52.63 -34.03
C THR A 366 10.45 51.31 -33.29
N ALA A 367 10.00 51.26 -32.03
CA ALA A 367 9.95 50.06 -31.22
C ALA A 367 8.90 49.10 -31.77
N LYS A 368 9.34 47.87 -32.08
CA LYS A 368 8.44 46.81 -32.58
C LYS A 368 7.48 46.37 -31.46
N LEU A 369 6.20 46.20 -31.81
CA LEU A 369 5.16 45.65 -30.92
C LEU A 369 5.32 44.13 -30.80
N GLN A 370 6.29 43.66 -30.02
CA GLN A 370 6.61 42.25 -29.81
C GLN A 370 6.59 41.87 -28.33
N GLY A 371 6.31 40.59 -28.04
CA GLY A 371 6.26 40.07 -26.67
C GLY A 371 4.86 40.15 -26.04
N PRO A 372 4.76 40.00 -24.70
CA PRO A 372 3.51 40.10 -23.96
C PRO A 372 2.79 41.44 -24.14
N LYS A 373 1.46 41.43 -23.91
CA LYS A 373 0.61 42.62 -24.01
C LYS A 373 1.19 43.80 -23.24
N GLU A 374 1.72 43.56 -22.05
CA GLU A 374 2.34 44.57 -21.18
C GLU A 374 3.56 45.22 -21.87
N LEU A 375 4.41 44.44 -22.54
CA LEU A 375 5.55 44.97 -23.29
C LEU A 375 5.12 45.66 -24.58
N GLN A 376 4.06 45.20 -25.25
CA GLN A 376 3.52 45.89 -26.41
C GLN A 376 2.95 47.27 -26.06
N ILE A 377 2.28 47.39 -24.90
CA ILE A 377 1.84 48.69 -24.38
C ILE A 377 3.06 49.58 -24.13
N LEU A 378 4.12 49.06 -23.53
CA LEU A 378 5.35 49.81 -23.31
C LEU A 378 6.02 50.26 -24.63
N SER A 379 6.12 49.38 -25.63
CA SER A 379 6.59 49.73 -26.98
C SER A 379 5.73 50.80 -27.64
N SER A 380 4.40 50.74 -27.49
CA SER A 380 3.48 51.74 -28.02
C SER A 380 3.72 53.10 -27.39
N ASN A 381 3.83 53.15 -26.06
CA ASN A 381 4.11 54.39 -25.33
C ASN A 381 5.48 54.96 -25.73
N LEU A 382 6.49 54.11 -25.91
CA LEU A 382 7.80 54.52 -26.40
C LEU A 382 7.72 55.11 -27.81
N ASN A 383 6.94 54.52 -28.72
CA ASN A 383 6.73 55.07 -30.07
C ASN A 383 6.06 56.44 -30.04
N THR A 384 5.07 56.65 -29.19
CA THR A 384 4.46 57.97 -29.00
C THR A 384 5.49 59.01 -28.53
N VAL A 385 6.40 58.63 -27.63
CA VAL A 385 7.50 59.52 -27.20
C VAL A 385 8.46 59.83 -28.36
N ILE A 386 8.82 58.84 -29.18
CA ILE A 386 9.69 59.02 -30.36
C ILE A 386 9.04 60.01 -31.34
N GLU A 387 7.76 59.80 -31.67
CA GLU A 387 7.00 60.61 -32.62
C GLU A 387 6.88 62.07 -32.14
N THR A 388 6.42 62.28 -30.91
CA THR A 388 6.30 63.62 -30.31
C THR A 388 7.65 64.35 -30.21
N THR A 389 8.74 63.65 -29.92
CA THR A 389 10.09 64.24 -29.86
C THR A 389 10.58 64.61 -31.26
N ARG A 390 10.36 63.75 -32.25
CA ARG A 390 10.69 64.02 -33.65
C ARG A 390 9.93 65.23 -34.18
N ASP A 391 8.64 65.33 -33.90
CA ASP A 391 7.80 66.48 -34.28
C ASP A 391 8.26 67.77 -33.60
N SER A 392 8.67 67.67 -32.32
CA SER A 392 9.25 68.80 -31.59
C SER A 392 10.57 69.27 -32.22
N ILE A 393 11.49 68.34 -32.55
CA ILE A 393 12.75 68.65 -33.24
C ILE A 393 12.46 69.27 -34.61
N SER A 394 11.55 68.69 -35.39
CA SER A 394 11.18 69.22 -36.70
C SER A 394 10.59 70.63 -36.61
N SER A 395 9.76 70.89 -35.60
CA SER A 395 9.20 72.21 -35.33
C SER A 395 10.28 73.21 -34.92
N VAL A 396 11.23 72.81 -34.06
CA VAL A 396 12.39 73.65 -33.69
C VAL A 396 13.24 73.97 -34.92
N THR A 397 13.57 72.97 -35.75
CA THR A 397 14.33 73.19 -36.99
C THR A 397 13.60 74.15 -37.93
N ARG A 398 12.29 73.99 -38.11
CA ARG A 398 11.47 74.89 -38.93
C ARG A 398 11.42 76.31 -38.35
N ASN A 399 11.35 76.45 -37.03
CA ASN A 399 11.41 77.75 -36.36
C ASN A 399 12.80 78.41 -36.53
N CYS A 400 13.88 77.64 -36.43
CA CYS A 400 15.24 78.12 -36.72
C CYS A 400 15.40 78.56 -38.17
N GLU A 401 14.87 77.80 -39.14
CA GLU A 401 14.86 78.17 -40.55
C GLU A 401 14.07 79.47 -40.78
N THR A 402 12.90 79.59 -40.15
CA THR A 402 12.08 80.81 -40.20
C THR A 402 12.81 82.00 -39.59
N LEU A 403 13.50 81.80 -38.46
CA LEU A 403 14.34 82.82 -37.83
C LEU A 403 15.51 83.22 -38.74
N TYR A 404 16.18 82.27 -39.39
CA TYR A 404 17.26 82.54 -40.32
C TYR A 404 16.77 83.34 -41.53
N GLN A 405 15.64 82.95 -42.12
CA GLN A 405 14.99 83.71 -43.19
C GLN A 405 14.57 85.12 -42.73
N SER A 406 14.01 85.25 -41.54
CA SER A 406 13.64 86.55 -40.96
C SER A 406 14.86 87.43 -40.66
N ALA A 407 15.99 86.82 -40.26
CA ALA A 407 17.25 87.53 -40.05
C ALA A 407 17.87 87.98 -41.39
N GLU A 408 17.81 87.15 -42.43
CA GLU A 408 18.24 87.49 -43.79
C GLU A 408 17.42 88.65 -44.38
N VAL A 409 16.09 88.58 -44.27
CA VAL A 409 15.20 89.68 -44.66
C VAL A 409 15.52 90.95 -43.87
N SER A 410 15.80 90.82 -42.56
CA SER A 410 16.20 91.96 -41.72
C SER A 410 17.56 92.53 -42.15
N HIS A 411 18.52 91.69 -42.54
CA HIS A 411 19.82 92.12 -43.06
C HIS A 411 19.68 92.87 -44.39
N GLN A 412 18.87 92.33 -45.32
CA GLN A 412 18.55 92.98 -46.59
C GLN A 412 17.84 94.32 -46.37
N ALA A 413 16.86 94.37 -45.46
CA ALA A 413 16.18 95.60 -45.09
C ALA A 413 17.16 96.64 -44.49
N ALA A 414 18.09 96.22 -43.62
CA ALA A 414 19.10 97.09 -43.06
C ALA A 414 20.07 97.64 -44.12
N GLU A 415 20.52 96.82 -45.08
CA GLU A 415 21.38 97.28 -46.17
C GLU A 415 20.64 98.24 -47.12
N GLN A 416 19.35 97.99 -47.38
CA GLN A 416 18.52 98.91 -48.17
C GLN A 416 18.26 100.24 -47.44
N SER A 417 18.04 100.21 -46.11
CA SER A 417 17.98 101.43 -45.30
C SER A 417 19.30 102.20 -45.33
N LYS A 418 20.45 101.53 -45.23
CA LYS A 418 21.78 102.14 -45.36
C LYS A 418 22.01 102.78 -46.73
N SER A 419 21.60 102.10 -47.80
CA SER A 419 21.64 102.65 -49.17
C SER A 419 20.75 103.90 -49.30
N THR A 420 19.52 103.85 -48.77
CA THR A 420 18.59 104.98 -48.78
C THR A 420 19.13 106.16 -47.99
N LEU A 421 19.71 105.92 -46.80
CA LEU A 421 20.37 106.95 -45.99
C LEU A 421 21.54 107.61 -46.74
N LYS A 422 22.31 106.86 -47.53
CA LYS A 422 23.40 107.41 -48.36
C LYS A 422 22.86 108.35 -49.44
N THR A 423 21.78 107.98 -50.11
CA THR A 423 21.10 108.83 -51.11
C THR A 423 20.49 110.08 -50.46
N GLN A 424 19.93 109.94 -49.26
CA GLN A 424 19.38 111.04 -48.49
C GLN A 424 20.48 112.03 -48.06
N ASN A 425 21.65 111.52 -47.66
CA ASN A 425 22.83 112.34 -47.33
C ASN A 425 23.32 113.13 -48.57
N HIS A 426 23.38 112.49 -49.73
CA HIS A 426 23.73 113.16 -50.98
C HIS A 426 22.73 114.26 -51.39
N SER A 427 21.44 114.05 -51.10
CA SER A 427 20.41 115.06 -51.32
C SER A 427 20.58 116.27 -50.37
N LEU A 428 21.04 116.03 -49.13
CA LEU A 428 21.40 117.10 -48.20
C LEU A 428 22.61 117.91 -48.69
N ASP A 429 23.65 117.27 -49.23
CA ASP A 429 24.80 117.99 -49.83
C ASP A 429 24.37 118.88 -51.01
N SER A 430 23.50 118.38 -51.88
CA SER A 430 22.91 119.19 -52.97
C SER A 430 22.05 120.33 -52.44
N MET A 431 21.33 120.10 -51.33
CA MET A 431 20.55 121.14 -50.66
C MET A 431 21.46 122.23 -50.09
N VAL A 432 22.58 121.86 -49.45
CA VAL A 432 23.61 122.81 -48.97
C VAL A 432 24.18 123.62 -50.12
N ALA A 433 24.56 122.99 -51.24
CA ALA A 433 25.04 123.70 -52.42
C ALA A 433 24.01 124.70 -52.97
N THR A 434 22.73 124.33 -52.96
CA THR A 434 21.62 125.21 -53.37
C THR A 434 21.47 126.40 -52.42
N VAL A 435 21.61 126.18 -51.10
CA VAL A 435 21.60 127.26 -50.10
C VAL A 435 22.78 128.22 -50.31
N THR A 436 23.98 127.73 -50.58
CA THR A 436 25.15 128.57 -50.89
C THR A 436 24.95 129.41 -52.15
N GLN A 437 24.31 128.84 -53.17
CA GLN A 437 24.01 129.55 -54.42
C GLN A 437 22.88 130.59 -54.26
N LEU A 438 21.91 130.32 -53.39
CA LEU A 438 20.92 131.32 -52.95
C LEU A 438 21.57 132.46 -52.17
N GLU A 439 22.54 132.17 -51.30
CA GLU A 439 23.29 133.18 -50.55
C GLU A 439 24.10 134.11 -51.49
N ALA A 440 24.75 133.53 -52.51
CA ALA A 440 25.45 134.28 -53.55
C ALA A 440 24.50 135.19 -54.37
N SER A 441 23.31 134.68 -54.74
CA SER A 441 22.30 135.46 -55.48
C SER A 441 21.76 136.63 -54.66
N ILE A 442 21.56 136.45 -53.35
CA ILE A 442 21.14 137.54 -52.43
C ILE A 442 22.21 138.64 -52.37
N LYS A 443 23.49 138.27 -52.35
CA LYS A 443 24.62 139.22 -52.34
C LYS A 443 24.72 140.01 -53.65
N GLU A 444 24.44 139.36 -54.78
CA GLU A 444 24.41 140.00 -56.10
C GLU A 444 23.23 140.96 -56.25
N ILE A 445 22.03 140.59 -55.76
CA ILE A 445 20.86 141.47 -55.69
C ILE A 445 21.14 142.73 -54.86
N ALA A 446 21.80 142.59 -53.70
CA ALA A 446 22.18 143.73 -52.87
C ALA A 446 23.18 144.68 -53.59
N THR A 447 24.08 144.11 -54.38
CA THR A 447 25.09 144.87 -55.14
C THR A 447 24.45 145.65 -56.31
N VAL A 448 23.56 145.00 -57.07
CA VAL A 448 22.83 145.63 -58.18
C VAL A 448 21.88 146.73 -57.67
N THR A 449 21.25 146.52 -56.51
CA THR A 449 20.37 147.51 -55.88
C THR A 449 21.16 148.76 -55.46
N ASN A 450 22.35 148.59 -54.91
CA ASN A 450 23.23 149.72 -54.53
C ASN A 450 23.79 150.47 -55.75
N GLY A 451 24.16 149.74 -56.81
CA GLY A 451 24.59 150.34 -58.08
C GLY A 451 23.48 151.18 -58.74
N SER A 452 22.26 150.64 -58.77
CA SER A 452 21.08 151.33 -59.34
C SER A 452 20.69 152.60 -58.57
N TYR A 453 20.91 152.62 -57.24
CA TYR A 453 20.70 153.81 -56.40
C TYR A 453 21.71 154.92 -56.75
N SER A 454 22.99 154.58 -56.87
CA SER A 454 24.04 155.53 -57.27
C SER A 454 23.79 156.11 -58.66
N GLU A 455 23.37 155.28 -59.61
CA GLU A 455 23.12 155.68 -61.00
C GLU A 455 21.91 156.61 -61.12
N SER A 456 20.86 156.38 -60.32
CA SER A 456 19.67 157.25 -60.26
C SER A 456 19.98 158.64 -59.70
N VAL A 457 20.86 158.76 -58.70
CA VAL A 457 21.30 160.06 -58.14
C VAL A 457 22.09 160.86 -59.19
N THR A 458 22.97 160.17 -59.92
CA THR A 458 23.84 160.79 -60.93
C THR A 458 23.03 161.31 -62.13
N ALA A 459 22.01 160.56 -62.57
CA ALA A 459 21.10 160.98 -63.65
C ALA A 459 20.23 162.21 -63.27
N SER A 460 19.84 162.31 -61.99
CA SER A 460 19.08 163.45 -61.47
C SER A 460 19.91 164.75 -61.47
N GLU A 461 21.19 164.68 -61.10
CA GLU A 461 22.10 165.85 -61.12
C GLU A 461 22.38 166.34 -62.54
N ALA A 462 22.57 165.43 -63.50
CA ALA A 462 22.84 165.79 -64.89
C ALA A 462 21.64 166.47 -65.56
N SER A 463 20.42 165.98 -65.26
CA SER A 463 19.17 166.58 -65.76
C SER A 463 18.97 168.01 -65.23
N SER A 464 19.34 168.28 -63.98
CA SER A 464 19.26 169.62 -63.39
C SER A 464 20.23 170.62 -64.05
N ARG A 465 21.43 170.19 -64.46
CA ARG A 465 22.38 171.06 -65.18
C ARG A 465 21.95 171.34 -66.62
N GLY A 466 21.25 170.41 -67.26
CA GLY A 466 20.72 170.58 -68.62
C GLY A 466 19.69 171.71 -68.75
N VAL A 467 18.84 171.92 -67.75
CA VAL A 467 17.79 172.98 -67.78
C VAL A 467 18.40 174.39 -67.77
N SER A 468 19.49 174.62 -67.04
CA SER A 468 20.12 175.95 -66.94
C SER A 468 20.77 176.42 -68.25
N VAL A 469 21.18 175.51 -69.12
CA VAL A 469 21.84 175.82 -70.41
C VAL A 469 20.81 176.18 -71.49
N VAL A 470 19.54 175.83 -71.31
CA VAL A 470 18.46 176.19 -72.24
C VAL A 470 17.93 177.62 -71.99
N GLU A 471 17.95 178.11 -70.75
CA GLU A 471 17.44 179.44 -70.41
C GLU A 471 18.35 180.62 -70.79
N SER A 472 19.66 180.40 -70.98
CA SER A 472 20.63 181.48 -71.25
C SER A 472 20.93 181.71 -72.74
N ASN A 473 20.15 181.10 -73.65
CA ASN A 473 20.37 181.16 -75.10
C ASN A 473 19.21 181.81 -75.88
N ASN A 474 18.54 182.81 -75.29
CA ASN A 474 17.54 183.63 -75.99
C ASN A 474 17.74 185.14 -75.74
N ILE A 475 18.21 185.81 -76.82
CA ILE A 475 18.45 187.25 -77.09
C ILE A 475 19.82 187.81 -76.68
#